data_AF-A0A034WU55-F1
#
_entry.id   AF-A0A034WU55-F1
#
_cell.length_a   1.000
_cell.length_b   1.000
_cell.length_c   1.000
_cell.angle_alpha   90.00
_cell.angle_beta   90.00
_cell.angle_gamma   90.00
#
_symmetry.space_group_name_H-M   'P 1'
#
loop_
_entity.id
_entity.type
_entity.pdbx_description
1 polymer ?
#
loop_
_entity_poly.entity_id
_entity_poly.type
_entity_poly.pdbx_seq_one_letter_code
_entity_poly.pdbx_strand_id
1 'polypeptide(L)'
;TTCFPFESTLHQIYRNFEKDPYFGGDAKCVRTGPTGDLVGSSLNTTFAYGTEGLLDVTLTLTSSPGYTAKNVIYYQPRNSDLGDFVFTVAYRDCKNCKVFRHNYINNGAGCSYWLTDEALDDRDTCCAFVYDLLCGPEKYINYDDSCK
;
A
#
# COMPACT_ATOMS: atom_id res chain seq x y z
N THR A 1 -5.85 -6.27 -18.44
CA THR A 1 -5.07 -6.85 -17.31
C THR A 1 -5.84 -6.63 -16.04
N THR A 2 -6.06 -7.68 -15.25
CA THR A 2 -6.67 -7.61 -13.93
C THR A 2 -5.59 -7.13 -12.93
N CYS A 3 -5.93 -6.19 -12.05
CA CYS A 3 -4.98 -5.56 -11.13
C CYS A 3 -5.32 -5.83 -9.66
N PHE A 4 -6.48 -6.46 -9.43
CA PHE A 4 -7.04 -6.76 -8.14
C PHE A 4 -8.05 -7.93 -8.30
N PRO A 5 -8.11 -8.92 -7.38
CA PRO A 5 -7.30 -9.10 -6.17
C PRO A 5 -5.79 -9.16 -6.44
N PHE A 6 -4.96 -8.91 -5.42
CA PHE A 6 -3.50 -9.04 -5.56
C PHE A 6 -3.15 -10.52 -5.73
N GLU A 7 -2.36 -10.82 -6.75
CA GLU A 7 -1.88 -12.18 -7.05
C GLU A 7 -0.49 -12.45 -6.48
N SER A 8 0.22 -11.41 -6.03
CA SER A 8 1.58 -11.45 -5.47
C SER A 8 1.66 -10.57 -4.23
N THR A 9 2.65 -10.81 -3.37
CA THR A 9 2.90 -9.97 -2.19
C THR A 9 3.37 -8.59 -2.62
N LEU A 10 2.76 -7.54 -2.08
CA LEU A 10 3.23 -6.18 -2.21
C LEU A 10 4.08 -5.80 -1.01
N HIS A 11 5.24 -5.20 -1.27
CA HIS A 11 6.19 -4.69 -0.28
C HIS A 11 6.31 -3.18 -0.40
N GLN A 12 6.15 -2.46 0.72
CA GLN A 12 6.37 -1.02 0.76
C GLN A 12 7.87 -0.76 0.76
N ILE A 13 8.38 -0.10 -0.27
CA ILE A 13 9.82 0.13 -0.45
C ILE A 13 10.28 1.41 0.24
N TYR A 14 9.50 2.48 0.04
CA TYR A 14 9.69 3.75 0.73
C TYR A 14 8.40 4.57 0.76
N ARG A 15 8.41 5.59 1.61
CA ARG A 15 7.32 6.56 1.82
C ARG A 15 7.88 7.94 2.12
N ASN A 16 7.08 9.00 1.98
CA ASN A 16 7.52 10.38 2.25
C ASN A 16 7.18 10.84 3.68
N PHE A 17 7.06 9.89 4.61
CA PHE A 17 6.80 10.17 6.02
C PHE A 17 7.47 9.10 6.88
N GLU A 18 8.05 9.53 8.00
CA GLU A 18 8.87 8.63 8.83
C GLU A 18 8.04 7.62 9.62
N LYS A 19 6.90 8.05 10.19
CA LYS A 19 6.10 7.23 11.11
C LYS A 19 4.70 6.99 10.58
N ASP A 20 4.29 5.72 10.53
CA ASP A 20 2.93 5.32 10.18
C ASP A 20 2.18 4.80 11.43
N PRO A 21 1.08 5.46 11.84
CA PRO A 21 0.30 5.03 13.01
C PRO A 21 -0.33 3.64 12.86
N TYR A 22 -0.51 3.13 11.63
CA TYR A 22 -1.12 1.82 11.37
C TYR A 22 -0.09 0.69 11.28
N PHE A 23 1.16 1.02 10.94
CA PHE A 23 2.20 0.02 10.66
C PHE A 23 3.42 0.20 11.57
N GLY A 24 3.17 0.25 12.89
CA GLY A 24 4.23 0.18 13.90
C GLY A 24 5.14 1.40 13.97
N GLY A 25 4.69 2.59 13.54
CA GLY A 25 5.50 3.80 13.57
C GLY A 25 6.58 3.78 12.49
N ASP A 26 7.84 3.75 12.90
CA ASP A 26 9.02 3.69 12.03
C ASP A 26 9.43 2.25 11.64
N ALA A 27 8.57 1.26 11.93
CA ALA A 27 8.81 -0.12 11.54
C ALA A 27 9.01 -0.28 10.02
N LYS A 28 9.88 -1.24 9.68
CA LYS A 28 10.21 -1.64 8.31
C LYS A 28 9.38 -2.84 7.86
N CYS A 29 9.62 -3.32 6.64
CA CYS A 29 9.10 -4.57 6.11
C CYS A 29 7.57 -4.62 6.04
N VAL A 30 6.94 -3.48 5.76
CA VAL A 30 5.49 -3.42 5.55
C VAL A 30 5.16 -4.15 4.27
N ARG A 31 4.35 -5.20 4.37
CA ARG A 31 3.92 -6.01 3.23
C ARG A 31 2.50 -6.51 3.37
N THR A 32 1.85 -6.80 2.26
CA THR A 32 0.55 -7.49 2.24
C THR A 32 0.53 -8.51 1.12
N GLY A 33 0.06 -9.71 1.42
CA GLY A 33 0.12 -10.86 0.51
C GLY A 33 -0.96 -10.83 -0.58
N PRO A 34 -1.01 -11.91 -1.38
CA PRO A 34 -2.15 -12.18 -2.23
C PRO A 34 -3.44 -12.15 -1.42
N THR A 35 -4.43 -11.47 -1.95
CA THR A 35 -5.68 -11.25 -1.26
C THR A 35 -6.66 -12.39 -1.56
N GLY A 36 -7.50 -12.77 -0.59
CA GLY A 36 -8.49 -13.84 -0.77
C GLY A 36 -9.60 -13.51 -1.80
N ASP A 37 -10.65 -14.32 -1.80
CA ASP A 37 -11.75 -14.16 -2.76
C ASP A 37 -12.43 -12.79 -2.64
N LEU A 38 -12.61 -12.13 -3.79
CA LEU A 38 -13.32 -10.87 -3.89
C LEU A 38 -14.83 -11.12 -3.83
N VAL A 39 -15.46 -10.74 -2.72
CA VAL A 39 -16.93 -10.77 -2.55
C VAL A 39 -17.48 -9.38 -2.82
N GLY A 40 -18.03 -9.19 -4.02
CA GLY A 40 -18.51 -7.88 -4.48
C GLY A 40 -17.35 -6.91 -4.72
N SER A 41 -17.14 -5.98 -3.80
CA SER A 41 -16.02 -5.03 -3.81
C SER A 41 -15.06 -5.18 -2.64
N SER A 42 -15.25 -6.21 -1.81
CA SER A 42 -14.58 -6.35 -0.55
C SER A 42 -13.89 -7.71 -0.42
N LEU A 43 -12.77 -7.72 0.31
CA LEU A 43 -12.08 -8.95 0.70
C LEU A 43 -11.28 -8.73 1.98
N ASN A 44 -10.78 -9.83 2.53
CA ASN A 44 -9.95 -9.81 3.73
C ASN A 44 -8.47 -9.95 3.34
N THR A 45 -7.61 -9.16 3.97
CA THR A 45 -6.16 -9.31 3.89
C THR A 45 -5.51 -9.01 5.23
N THR A 46 -4.21 -9.26 5.32
CA THR A 46 -3.37 -8.94 6.47
C THR A 46 -2.18 -8.12 5.98
N PHE A 47 -1.87 -7.05 6.70
CA PHE A 47 -0.58 -6.37 6.61
C PHE A 47 0.37 -6.94 7.65
N ALA A 48 1.58 -7.29 7.24
CA ALA A 48 2.68 -7.59 8.14
C ALA A 48 3.65 -6.42 8.17
N TYR A 49 4.25 -6.12 9.33
CA TYR A 49 5.25 -5.07 9.50
C TYR A 49 6.17 -5.36 10.69
N GLY A 50 7.42 -4.90 10.62
CA GLY A 50 8.45 -5.22 11.60
C GLY A 50 8.67 -6.74 11.73
N THR A 51 9.01 -7.19 12.94
CA THR A 51 9.27 -8.62 13.22
C THR A 51 7.99 -9.43 13.43
N GLU A 52 6.99 -8.87 14.12
CA GLU A 52 5.80 -9.60 14.57
C GLU A 52 4.49 -8.83 14.38
N GLY A 53 4.54 -7.63 13.80
CA GLY A 53 3.36 -6.78 13.61
C GLY A 53 2.42 -7.37 12.56
N LEU A 54 1.15 -7.52 12.92
CA LEU A 54 0.08 -8.00 12.05
C LEU A 54 -1.16 -7.13 12.20
N LEU A 55 -1.69 -6.66 11.08
CA LEU A 55 -2.96 -5.92 11.02
C LEU A 55 -3.90 -6.59 10.03
N ASP A 56 -4.91 -7.26 10.54
CA ASP A 56 -5.99 -7.85 9.75
C ASP A 56 -6.98 -6.77 9.36
N VAL A 57 -7.27 -6.67 8.06
CA VAL A 57 -8.15 -5.65 7.51
C VAL A 57 -9.17 -6.24 6.55
N THR A 58 -10.38 -5.72 6.58
CA THR A 58 -11.31 -5.83 5.45
C THR A 58 -11.05 -4.65 4.54
N LEU A 59 -10.70 -4.91 3.28
CA LEU A 59 -10.50 -3.85 2.30
C LEU A 59 -11.71 -3.79 1.37
N THR A 60 -12.16 -2.59 1.05
CA THR A 60 -13.27 -2.34 0.13
C THR A 60 -12.87 -1.33 -0.94
N LEU A 61 -13.05 -1.71 -2.21
CA LEU A 61 -12.76 -0.87 -3.36
C LEU A 61 -13.95 -0.02 -3.77
N THR A 62 -13.74 1.29 -3.90
CA THR A 62 -14.73 2.24 -4.41
C THR A 62 -14.10 3.28 -5.32
N SER A 63 -14.93 4.12 -5.93
CA SER A 63 -14.52 5.18 -6.85
C SER A 63 -14.65 6.55 -6.19
N SER A 64 -13.67 7.42 -6.40
CA SER A 64 -13.76 8.82 -5.97
C SER A 64 -14.79 9.59 -6.82
N PRO A 65 -15.32 10.73 -6.34
CA PRO A 65 -16.32 11.52 -7.09
C PRO A 65 -15.89 11.83 -8.52
N GLY A 66 -16.76 11.55 -9.49
CA GLY A 66 -16.49 11.77 -10.92
C GLY A 66 -15.70 10.65 -11.61
N TYR A 67 -15.23 9.63 -10.88
CA TYR A 67 -14.51 8.50 -11.46
C TYR A 67 -15.38 7.24 -11.51
N THR A 68 -15.23 6.45 -12.57
CA THR A 68 -15.78 5.09 -12.66
C THR A 68 -14.78 4.05 -12.18
N ALA A 69 -13.48 4.33 -12.29
CA ALA A 69 -12.42 3.45 -11.81
C ALA A 69 -12.44 3.39 -10.28
N LYS A 70 -12.36 2.17 -9.73
CA LYS A 70 -12.23 1.95 -8.29
C LYS A 70 -10.81 2.30 -7.81
N ASN A 71 -10.56 3.58 -7.57
CA ASN A 71 -9.27 4.15 -7.22
C ASN A 71 -9.11 4.45 -5.72
N VAL A 72 -10.10 4.13 -4.90
CA VAL A 72 -10.06 4.33 -3.45
C VAL A 72 -10.22 2.98 -2.75
N ILE A 73 -9.35 2.73 -1.78
CA ILE A 73 -9.34 1.52 -0.96
C ILE A 73 -9.62 1.92 0.48
N TYR A 74 -10.77 1.51 1.00
CA TYR A 74 -11.12 1.65 2.41
C TYR A 74 -10.63 0.42 3.15
N TYR A 75 -9.91 0.62 4.25
CA TYR A 75 -9.43 -0.43 5.12
C TYR A 75 -10.11 -0.33 6.49
N GLN A 76 -10.65 -1.46 6.93
CA GLN A 76 -11.32 -1.60 8.22
C GLN A 76 -10.54 -2.62 9.04
N PRO A 77 -9.76 -2.17 10.04
CA PRO A 77 -9.08 -3.06 10.98
C PRO A 77 -10.05 -4.04 11.66
N ARG A 78 -9.63 -5.30 11.83
CA ARG A 78 -10.43 -6.36 12.47
C ARG A 78 -9.86 -6.89 13.78
N ASN A 79 -8.54 -6.77 13.97
CA ASN A 79 -7.81 -7.29 15.13
C ASN A 79 -7.17 -6.17 15.97
N SER A 80 -7.68 -4.93 15.88
CA SER A 80 -7.16 -3.78 16.61
C SER A 80 -8.25 -2.73 16.83
N ASP A 81 -8.05 -1.82 17.79
CA ASP A 81 -8.93 -0.66 18.05
C ASP A 81 -8.63 0.55 17.14
N LEU A 82 -7.79 0.38 16.11
CA LEU A 82 -7.49 1.43 15.15
C LEU A 82 -8.74 1.76 14.31
N GLY A 83 -8.94 3.05 14.04
CA GLY A 83 -10.03 3.51 13.17
C GLY A 83 -9.78 3.23 11.69
N ASP A 84 -10.85 3.20 10.90
CA ASP A 84 -10.80 3.02 9.45
C ASP A 84 -9.84 4.01 8.76
N PHE A 85 -9.16 3.55 7.72
CA PHE A 85 -8.23 4.37 6.94
C PHE A 85 -8.37 4.14 5.45
N VAL A 86 -7.85 5.07 4.65
CA VAL A 86 -8.07 5.09 3.20
C VAL A 86 -6.77 5.26 2.44
N PHE A 87 -6.54 4.37 1.47
CA PHE A 87 -5.56 4.61 0.42
C PHE A 87 -6.23 5.06 -0.86
N THR A 88 -5.66 6.05 -1.53
CA THR A 88 -6.01 6.37 -2.92
C THR A 88 -4.92 5.87 -3.85
N VAL A 89 -5.29 5.15 -4.91
CA VAL A 89 -4.36 4.66 -5.92
C VAL A 89 -3.97 5.83 -6.82
N ALA A 90 -2.77 6.38 -6.59
CA ALA A 90 -2.24 7.48 -7.41
C ALA A 90 -1.75 6.95 -8.77
N TYR A 91 -1.09 5.79 -8.76
CA TYR A 91 -0.66 5.10 -9.97
C TYR A 91 -0.53 3.60 -9.72
N ARG A 92 -0.67 2.79 -10.78
CA ARG A 92 -0.46 1.35 -10.73
C ARG A 92 0.10 0.82 -12.03
N ASP A 93 1.13 0.00 -11.92
CA ASP A 93 1.43 -1.06 -12.87
C ASP A 93 0.81 -2.34 -12.29
N CYS A 94 -0.05 -3.01 -13.05
CA CYS A 94 -0.77 -4.16 -12.54
C CYS A 94 0.15 -5.35 -12.21
N LYS A 95 1.30 -5.43 -12.88
CA LYS A 95 2.26 -6.51 -12.72
C LYS A 95 3.29 -6.23 -11.63
N ASN A 96 3.86 -5.03 -11.60
CA ASN A 96 5.13 -4.81 -10.89
C ASN A 96 5.01 -3.90 -9.66
N CYS A 97 4.16 -2.86 -9.69
CA CYS A 97 4.31 -1.77 -8.73
C CYS A 97 3.05 -0.91 -8.51
N LYS A 98 2.99 -0.23 -7.36
CA LYS A 98 1.90 0.70 -7.01
C LYS A 98 2.43 1.97 -6.36
N VAL A 99 1.68 3.07 -6.50
CA VAL A 99 1.86 4.30 -5.73
C VAL A 99 0.53 4.64 -5.06
N PHE A 100 0.55 4.78 -3.73
CA PHE A 100 -0.64 5.11 -2.94
C PHE A 100 -0.49 6.45 -2.23
N ARG A 101 -1.62 7.14 -2.04
CA ARG A 101 -1.77 8.25 -1.10
C ARG A 101 -2.48 7.80 0.16
N HIS A 102 -2.07 8.33 1.30
CA HIS A 102 -2.58 7.99 2.63
C HIS A 102 -3.38 9.17 3.17
N ASN A 103 -4.70 9.02 3.34
CA ASN A 103 -5.55 10.12 3.78
C ASN A 103 -5.20 10.65 5.18
N TYR A 104 -4.67 9.77 6.05
CA TYR A 104 -4.36 10.05 7.45
C TYR A 104 -2.98 10.68 7.69
N ILE A 105 -2.16 10.87 6.64
CA ILE A 105 -0.83 11.46 6.76
C ILE A 105 -0.80 12.83 6.09
N ASN A 106 -0.28 13.83 6.79
CA ASN A 106 -0.02 15.17 6.25
C ASN A 106 -1.21 15.74 5.45
N ASN A 107 -2.41 15.65 6.01
CA ASN A 107 -3.67 16.07 5.37
C ASN A 107 -3.90 15.43 3.98
N GLY A 108 -3.54 14.16 3.81
CA GLY A 108 -3.70 13.40 2.56
C GLY A 108 -2.50 13.46 1.61
N ALA A 109 -1.43 14.17 1.97
CA ALA A 109 -0.23 14.27 1.16
C ALA A 109 0.73 13.07 1.32
N GLY A 110 0.56 12.25 2.37
CA GLY A 110 1.39 11.06 2.57
C GLY A 110 1.31 10.11 1.39
N CYS A 111 2.46 9.55 1.01
CA CYS A 111 2.61 8.76 -0.19
C CYS A 111 3.61 7.64 -0.01
N SER A 112 3.33 6.49 -0.62
CA SER A 112 4.22 5.33 -0.59
C SER A 112 4.33 4.62 -1.94
N TYR A 113 5.49 4.01 -2.14
CA TYR A 113 5.84 3.21 -3.30
C TYR A 113 5.94 1.74 -2.90
N TRP A 114 5.31 0.87 -3.69
CA TRP A 114 5.23 -0.56 -3.44
C TRP A 114 5.64 -1.36 -4.67
N LEU A 115 6.30 -2.49 -4.44
CA LEU A 115 6.69 -3.47 -5.46
C LEU A 115 6.07 -4.83 -5.16
N THR A 116 5.80 -5.61 -6.21
CA THR A 116 5.48 -7.04 -6.05
C THR A 116 6.75 -7.86 -5.78
N ASP A 117 6.60 -9.11 -5.34
CA ASP A 117 7.72 -10.06 -5.16
C ASP A 117 8.62 -10.13 -6.41
N GLU A 118 8.01 -10.17 -7.60
CA GLU A 118 8.71 -10.36 -8.87
C GLU A 118 9.54 -9.12 -9.30
N ALA A 119 9.25 -7.96 -8.70
CA ALA A 119 9.90 -6.70 -9.03
C ALA A 119 10.91 -6.23 -7.97
N LEU A 120 11.11 -6.99 -6.88
CA LEU A 120 12.00 -6.57 -5.78
C LEU A 120 13.46 -6.37 -6.21
N ASP A 121 13.91 -7.15 -7.19
CA ASP A 121 15.28 -7.08 -7.74
C ASP A 121 15.45 -5.96 -8.78
N ASP A 122 14.36 -5.42 -9.34
CA ASP A 122 14.36 -4.32 -10.30
C ASP A 122 13.51 -3.14 -9.79
N ARG A 123 14.18 -2.22 -9.10
CA ARG A 123 13.52 -1.09 -8.45
C ARG A 123 13.27 0.10 -9.38
N ASP A 124 13.78 0.08 -10.61
CA ASP A 124 13.62 1.16 -11.59
C ASP A 124 12.33 1.01 -12.41
N THR A 125 11.20 0.98 -11.69
CA THR A 125 9.88 0.85 -12.31
C THR A 125 9.30 2.22 -12.67
N CYS A 126 8.32 2.23 -13.58
CA CYS A 126 7.53 3.45 -13.86
C CYS A 126 6.94 4.09 -12.59
N CYS A 127 6.62 3.29 -11.57
CA CYS A 127 6.09 3.81 -10.31
C CYS A 127 7.12 4.61 -9.53
N ALA A 128 8.43 4.32 -9.63
CA ALA A 128 9.46 5.13 -8.98
C ALA A 128 9.50 6.55 -9.58
N PHE A 129 9.47 6.65 -10.91
CA PHE A 129 9.36 7.94 -11.59
C PHE A 129 8.05 8.67 -11.24
N VAL A 130 6.91 7.98 -11.27
CA VAL A 130 5.62 8.58 -10.95
C VAL A 130 5.54 9.00 -9.48
N TYR A 131 6.18 8.26 -8.57
CA TYR A 131 6.33 8.68 -7.19
C TYR A 131 7.05 10.02 -7.10
N ASP A 132 8.20 10.17 -7.74
CA ASP A 132 8.97 11.42 -7.67
C ASP A 132 8.16 12.61 -8.24
N LEU A 133 7.39 12.38 -9.30
CA LEU A 133 6.52 13.38 -9.91
C LEU A 133 5.36 13.81 -8.98
N LEU A 134 4.70 12.86 -8.31
CA LEU A 134 3.50 13.13 -7.54
C LEU A 134 3.79 13.45 -6.07
N CYS A 135 4.76 12.78 -5.47
CA CYS A 135 4.98 12.69 -4.03
C CYS A 135 6.22 13.45 -3.56
N GLY A 136 7.08 13.87 -4.49
CA GLY A 136 8.28 14.64 -4.22
C GLY A 136 9.51 13.78 -3.90
N PRO A 137 10.65 14.41 -3.61
CA PRO A 137 11.94 13.73 -3.51
C PRO A 137 12.18 13.04 -2.15
N GLU A 138 11.35 13.30 -1.14
CA GLU A 138 11.53 12.78 0.22
C GLU A 138 11.22 11.27 0.29
N LYS A 139 12.17 10.49 0.80
CA LYS A 139 12.11 9.02 0.83
C LYS A 139 12.66 8.49 2.15
N TYR A 140 11.75 8.01 3.00
CA TYR A 140 12.06 7.15 4.13
C TYR A 140 12.00 5.69 3.66
N ILE A 141 13.18 5.07 3.56
CA ILE A 141 13.32 3.69 3.11
C ILE A 141 12.85 2.74 4.21
N ASN A 142 11.88 1.90 3.88
CA ASN A 142 11.31 0.92 4.83
C ASN A 142 11.35 -0.52 4.32
N TYR A 143 12.08 -0.78 3.24
CA TYR A 143 12.45 -2.11 2.78
C TYR A 143 13.97 -2.20 2.56
N ASP A 144 14.60 -3.17 3.21
CA ASP A 144 16.00 -3.53 3.04
C ASP A 144 16.18 -5.05 3.11
N ASP A 145 17.43 -5.53 3.13
CA ASP A 145 17.73 -6.96 3.11
C ASP A 145 17.22 -7.72 4.34
N SER A 146 16.87 -7.03 5.44
CA SER A 146 16.25 -7.69 6.61
C SER A 146 14.79 -8.09 6.38
N CYS A 147 14.17 -7.61 5.31
CA CYS A 147 12.77 -7.88 4.96
C CYS A 147 12.58 -9.08 4.02
N LYS A 148 13.69 -9.73 3.64
CA LYS A 148 13.70 -10.91 2.75
C LYS A 148 13.38 -12.19 3.53
#